data_AF-A0A1B6YB36-F1
#
_entry.id   AF-A0A1B6YB36-F1
#
_cell.length_a   1.000
_cell.length_b   1.000
_cell.length_c   1.000
_cell.angle_alpha   90.00
_cell.angle_beta   90.00
_cell.angle_gamma   90.00
#
_symmetry.space_group_name_H-M   'P 1'
#
loop_
_entity.id
_entity.type
_entity.pdbx_description
1 polymer ?
#
loop_
_entity_poly.entity_id
_entity_poly.type
_entity_poly.pdbx_seq_one_letter_code
_entity_poly.pdbx_strand_id
1 'polypeptide(L)'
;MTTPYHLSYACTECRKSFKRHVNLMEEIPKELSCPDCGKPAINLGRHFKPPKKSDKKQWEKIKFLIDNGFRFQKIRTGSGHHETIPYPETLEEAKEFVEKNKQYAKS
;
A
#
# COMPACT_ATOMS: atom_id res chain seq x y z
N MET A 1 -3.65 22.89 16.11
CA MET A 1 -3.57 21.49 16.57
C MET A 1 -3.53 20.59 15.34
N THR A 2 -2.40 19.97 15.04
CA THR A 2 -2.28 19.00 13.94
C THR A 2 -2.98 17.71 14.34
N THR A 3 -4.01 17.30 13.60
CA THR A 3 -4.67 16.01 13.82
C THR A 3 -3.67 14.88 13.56
N PRO A 4 -3.44 13.96 14.51
CA PRO A 4 -2.49 12.88 14.34
C PRO A 4 -2.89 11.98 13.17
N TYR A 5 -2.09 11.97 12.10
CA TYR A 5 -2.35 11.13 10.94
C TYR A 5 -1.43 9.93 10.97
N HIS A 6 -2.01 8.72 10.93
CA HIS A 6 -1.24 7.48 10.94
C HIS A 6 -1.22 6.85 9.56
N LEU A 7 -0.01 6.54 9.10
CA LEU A 7 0.23 5.82 7.85
C LEU A 7 0.79 4.44 8.14
N SER A 8 0.34 3.45 7.36
CA SER A 8 0.87 2.09 7.39
C SER A 8 2.05 1.98 6.44
N TYR A 9 3.17 1.49 6.95
CA TYR A 9 4.32 1.08 6.16
C TYR A 9 4.40 -0.45 6.19
N ALA A 10 4.78 -1.08 5.07
CA ALA A 10 4.83 -2.52 4.95
C ALA A 10 6.17 -2.98 4.37
N CYS A 11 6.83 -3.89 5.08
CA CYS A 11 8.00 -4.61 4.60
C CYS A 11 7.55 -5.97 4.08
N THR A 12 7.66 -6.16 2.76
CA THR A 12 7.27 -7.41 2.10
C THR A 12 8.29 -8.52 2.34
N GLU A 13 9.51 -8.17 2.71
CA GLU A 13 10.61 -9.10 2.94
C GLU A 13 10.45 -9.87 4.26
N CYS A 14 10.12 -9.17 5.36
CA CYS A 14 9.83 -9.79 6.65
C CYS A 14 8.33 -9.97 6.93
N ARG A 15 7.47 -9.52 6.01
CA ARG A 15 6.00 -9.66 6.05
C ARG A 15 5.38 -9.03 7.29
N LYS A 16 5.82 -7.81 7.60
CA LYS A 16 5.33 -7.01 8.72
C LYS A 16 4.90 -5.63 8.24
N SER A 17 3.94 -5.07 8.96
CA SER A 17 3.53 -3.68 8.79
C SER A 17 3.54 -2.98 10.14
N PHE A 18 3.88 -1.69 10.12
CA PHE A 18 3.90 -0.83 11.29
C PHE A 18 3.31 0.52 10.93
N LYS A 19 2.77 1.21 11.95
CA LYS A 19 2.21 2.55 11.77
C LYS A 19 3.24 3.60 12.14
N ARG A 20 3.25 4.71 11.41
CA ARG A 20 3.98 5.93 11.77
C ARG A 20 3.01 7.10 11.85
N HIS A 21 3.21 7.91 12.88
CA HIS A 21 2.62 9.24 12.93
C HIS A 21 3.32 10.12 11.90
N VAL A 22 2.56 10.90 11.15
CA VAL A 22 3.10 11.86 10.18
C VAL A 22 2.46 13.22 10.38
N ASN A 23 3.26 14.26 10.17
CA ASN A 23 2.77 15.62 10.03
C ASN A 23 2.38 15.85 8.57
N LEU A 24 1.11 16.16 8.31
CA LEU A 24 0.63 16.40 6.94
C LEU A 24 1.14 17.71 6.34
N MET A 25 1.76 18.58 7.15
CA MET A 25 2.43 19.80 6.69
C MET A 25 3.87 19.55 6.20
N GLU A 26 4.39 18.34 6.41
CA GLU A 26 5.74 17.93 6.03
C GLU A 26 5.70 16.92 4.88
N GLU A 27 6.84 16.75 4.21
CA GLU A 27 7.00 15.68 3.23
C GLU A 27 6.85 14.32 3.92
N ILE A 28 5.90 13.54 3.43
CA ILE A 28 5.63 12.20 3.94
C ILE A 28 6.57 11.21 3.23
N PRO A 29 7.43 10.47 3.97
CA PRO A 29 8.32 9.49 3.36
C PRO A 29 7.53 8.43 2.57
N LYS A 30 7.96 8.16 1.33
CA LYS A 30 7.43 7.04 0.53
C LYS A 30 7.90 5.68 1.06
N GLU A 31 9.05 5.66 1.73
CA GLU A 31 9.71 4.47 2.25
C GLU A 31 10.42 4.80 3.57
N LEU A 32 10.55 3.80 4.45
CA LEU A 32 11.36 3.83 5.66
C LEU A 32 12.10 2.50 5.83
N SER A 33 13.17 2.47 6.62
CA SER A 33 13.78 1.21 7.05
C SER A 33 12.84 0.42 7.97
N CYS A 34 12.67 -0.87 7.70
CA CYS A 34 11.89 -1.76 8.54
C CYS A 34 12.55 -1.91 9.92
N PRO A 35 11.83 -1.67 11.03
CA PRO A 35 12.41 -1.76 12.37
C PRO A 35 12.82 -3.18 12.76
N ASP A 36 12.29 -4.20 12.07
CA ASP A 36 12.54 -5.60 12.39
C ASP A 36 13.70 -6.24 11.60
N CYS A 37 13.95 -5.78 10.37
CA CYS A 37 14.92 -6.43 9.47
C CYS A 37 15.80 -5.46 8.68
N GLY A 38 15.65 -4.14 8.88
CA GLY A 38 16.42 -3.10 8.20
C GLY A 38 16.07 -2.86 6.74
N LYS A 39 15.45 -3.84 6.06
CA LYS A 39 15.05 -3.72 4.64
C LYS A 39 13.98 -2.64 4.41
N PRO A 40 13.85 -2.12 3.18
CA PRO A 40 12.80 -1.20 2.77
C PRO A 40 11.39 -1.58 3.22
N ALA A 41 10.66 -0.62 3.79
CA ALA A 41 9.24 -0.70 4.10
C ALA A 41 8.49 0.44 3.42
N ILE A 42 7.52 0.10 2.58
CA ILE A 42 6.84 1.03 1.69
C ILE A 42 5.60 1.61 2.35
N ASN A 43 5.36 2.91 2.18
CA ASN A 43 4.16 3.58 2.62
C ASN A 43 2.95 3.15 1.77
N LEU A 44 1.96 2.50 2.40
CA LEU A 44 0.73 2.02 1.76
C LEU A 44 -0.51 2.81 2.18
N GLY A 45 -0.31 3.97 2.79
CA GLY A 45 -1.41 4.83 3.20
C GLY A 45 -2.14 4.35 4.47
N ARG A 46 -3.15 5.12 4.87
CA ARG A 46 -3.92 4.88 6.11
C ARG A 46 -4.94 3.74 6.02
N HIS A 47 -5.35 3.38 4.80
CA HIS A 47 -6.42 2.41 4.57
C HIS A 47 -5.90 0.99 4.37
N PHE A 48 -4.58 0.83 4.22
CA PHE A 48 -3.97 -0.48 4.12
C PHE A 48 -4.16 -1.29 5.40
N LYS A 49 -4.68 -2.50 5.24
CA LYS A 49 -4.83 -3.50 6.28
C LYS A 49 -3.88 -4.66 5.98
N PRO A 50 -2.83 -4.86 6.80
CA PRO A 50 -1.89 -5.95 6.56
C PRO A 50 -2.57 -7.31 6.79
N PRO A 51 -2.28 -8.32 5.96
CA PRO A 51 -2.68 -9.70 6.24
C PRO A 51 -1.84 -10.27 7.39
N LYS A 52 -2.19 -11.48 7.83
CA LYS A 52 -1.36 -12.21 8.81
C LYS A 52 0.04 -12.43 8.24
N LYS A 53 1.08 -12.36 9.08
CA LYS A 53 2.49 -12.60 8.66
C LYS A 53 2.68 -13.96 7.98
N SER A 54 1.94 -14.98 8.42
CA SER A 54 1.99 -16.35 7.88
C SER A 54 1.34 -16.50 6.50
N ASP A 55 0.51 -15.54 6.07
CA ASP A 55 -0.19 -15.60 4.78
C ASP A 55 0.72 -15.20 3.61
N LYS A 56 1.59 -16.13 3.22
CA LYS A 56 2.58 -15.90 2.16
C LYS A 56 1.95 -15.44 0.85
N LYS A 57 0.81 -16.03 0.47
CA LYS A 57 0.10 -15.71 -0.79
C LYS A 57 -0.38 -14.26 -0.81
N GLN A 58 -0.97 -13.78 0.29
CA GLN A 58 -1.40 -12.38 0.38
C GLN A 58 -0.19 -11.42 0.36
N TRP A 59 0.90 -11.78 1.03
CA TRP A 59 2.14 -10.98 0.99
C TRP A 59 2.80 -10.95 -0.39
N GLU A 60 2.76 -12.03 -1.15
CA GLU A 60 3.20 -12.08 -2.56
C GLU A 60 2.36 -11.16 -3.43
N LYS A 61 1.03 -11.19 -3.30
CA LYS A 61 0.12 -10.26 -3.99
C LYS A 61 0.45 -8.80 -3.66
N ILE A 62 0.65 -8.48 -2.38
CA ILE A 62 1.00 -7.13 -1.93
C ILE A 62 2.34 -6.70 -2.55
N LYS A 63 3.36 -7.56 -2.53
CA LYS A 63 4.65 -7.29 -3.16
C LYS A 63 4.48 -7.01 -4.66
N PHE A 64 3.76 -7.87 -5.37
CA PHE A 64 3.48 -7.70 -6.80
C PHE A 64 2.80 -6.35 -7.11
N LEU A 65 1.77 -5.97 -6.35
CA LEU A 65 1.09 -4.68 -6.52
C LEU A 65 2.03 -3.49 -6.26
N ILE A 66 2.87 -3.58 -5.23
CA ILE A 66 3.87 -2.56 -4.90
C ILE A 66 4.89 -2.41 -6.02
N ASP A 67 5.43 -3.52 -6.51
CA ASP A 67 6.44 -3.53 -7.57
C ASP A 67 5.86 -2.94 -8.88
N ASN A 68 4.54 -2.96 -9.05
CA ASN A 68 3.81 -2.34 -10.16
C ASN A 68 3.21 -0.96 -9.83
N GLY A 69 3.74 -0.26 -8.82
CA GLY A 69 3.38 1.14 -8.53
C GLY A 69 2.07 1.35 -7.76
N PHE A 70 1.38 0.28 -7.33
CA PHE A 70 0.20 0.41 -6.50
C PHE A 70 0.57 0.48 -5.01
N ARG A 71 -0.04 1.42 -4.30
CA ARG A 71 0.25 1.72 -2.89
C ARG A 71 -1.01 1.65 -2.03
N PHE A 72 -2.03 0.88 -2.46
CA PHE A 72 -3.33 0.79 -1.80
C PHE A 72 -4.04 2.15 -1.66
N GLN A 73 -3.74 3.08 -2.56
CA GLN A 73 -4.49 4.33 -2.71
C GLN A 73 -5.93 4.03 -3.17
N LYS A 74 -6.90 4.86 -2.76
CA LYS A 74 -8.23 4.81 -3.37
C LYS A 74 -8.11 5.23 -4.83
N ILE A 75 -8.42 4.31 -5.74
CA ILE A 75 -8.54 4.59 -7.17
C ILE A 75 -9.98 5.02 -7.42
N ARG A 76 -10.19 6.27 -7.83
CA ARG A 76 -11.52 6.82 -8.14
C ARG A 76 -11.70 6.88 -9.65
N THR A 77 -12.83 6.38 -10.13
CA THR A 77 -13.23 6.42 -11.53
C THR A 77 -14.46 7.31 -11.66
N GLY A 78 -14.49 8.19 -12.67
CA GLY A 78 -15.64 9.06 -12.93
C GLY A 78 -15.59 10.43 -12.25
N SER A 79 -16.63 11.24 -12.52
CA SER A 79 -16.78 12.62 -12.05
C SER A 79 -17.27 12.73 -10.60
N GLY A 80 -17.77 11.63 -10.02
CA GLY A 80 -18.24 11.56 -8.64
C GLY A 80 -17.21 10.97 -7.67
N HIS A 81 -17.21 11.42 -6.42
CA HIS A 81 -16.29 10.93 -5.38
C HIS A 81 -16.59 9.51 -4.85
N HIS A 82 -17.59 8.83 -5.40
CA HIS A 82 -18.22 7.63 -4.83
C HIS A 82 -17.71 6.33 -5.46
N GLU A 83 -17.41 6.35 -6.76
CA GLU A 83 -16.97 5.15 -7.47
C GLU A 83 -15.47 4.92 -7.24
N THR A 84 -15.15 3.77 -6.67
CA THR A 84 -13.76 3.34 -6.46
C THR A 84 -13.53 1.93 -6.95
N ILE A 85 -12.38 1.71 -7.58
CA ILE A 85 -11.95 0.35 -7.96
C ILE A 85 -11.40 -0.36 -6.72
N PRO A 86 -11.97 -1.51 -6.33
CA PRO A 86 -11.43 -2.31 -5.22
C PRO A 86 -10.10 -2.97 -5.63
N TYR A 87 -9.25 -3.21 -4.64
CA TYR A 87 -8.03 -3.99 -4.86
C TYR A 87 -8.35 -5.48 -4.97
N PRO A 88 -7.58 -6.23 -5.79
CA PRO A 88 -7.77 -7.66 -6.02
C PRO A 88 -7.56 -8.48 -4.75
N GLU A 89 -8.24 -9.62 -4.65
CA GLU A 89 -8.15 -10.52 -3.49
C GLU A 89 -7.04 -11.55 -3.67
N THR A 90 -6.79 -11.99 -4.91
CA THR A 90 -5.79 -13.01 -5.27
C THR A 90 -4.61 -12.44 -6.07
N LEU A 91 -3.53 -13.23 -6.22
CA LEU A 91 -2.37 -12.83 -7.02
C LEU A 91 -2.71 -12.86 -8.51
N GLU A 92 -3.54 -13.81 -8.93
CA GLU A 92 -4.03 -13.97 -10.30
C GLU A 92 -4.83 -12.74 -10.72
N GLU A 93 -5.81 -12.33 -9.92
CA GLU A 93 -6.56 -11.08 -10.14
C GLU A 93 -5.64 -9.86 -10.12
N ALA A 94 -4.58 -9.87 -9.31
CA ALA A 94 -3.65 -8.75 -9.25
C ALA A 94 -2.89 -8.53 -10.55
N LYS A 95 -2.55 -9.61 -11.27
CA LYS A 95 -1.92 -9.51 -12.59
C LYS A 95 -2.85 -8.80 -13.58
N GLU A 96 -4.11 -9.21 -13.65
CA GLU A 96 -5.09 -8.54 -14.51
C GLU A 96 -5.37 -7.10 -14.07
N PHE A 97 -5.46 -6.87 -12.76
CA PHE A 97 -5.72 -5.56 -12.18
C PHE A 97 -4.64 -4.57 -12.58
N VAL A 98 -3.36 -4.97 -12.49
CA VAL A 98 -2.24 -4.12 -12.88
C VAL A 98 -2.38 -3.71 -14.34
N GLU A 99 -2.63 -4.66 -15.25
CA GLU A 99 -2.81 -4.39 -16.68
C GLU A 99 -3.96 -3.42 -16.98
N LYS A 100 -5.13 -3.65 -16.37
CA LYS A 100 -6.33 -2.82 -16.57
C LYS A 100 -6.20 -1.42 -15.97
N ASN A 101 -5.35 -1.24 -14.96
CA ASN A 101 -5.30 -0.02 -14.14
C ASN A 101 -3.95 0.70 -14.16
N LYS A 102 -3.05 0.40 -15.12
CA LYS A 102 -1.69 0.96 -15.19
C LYS A 102 -1.64 2.49 -15.07
N GLN A 103 -2.62 3.18 -15.64
CA GLN A 103 -2.74 4.65 -15.57
C GLN A 103 -2.89 5.21 -14.15
N TYR A 104 -3.28 4.39 -13.17
CA TYR A 104 -3.43 4.77 -11.76
C TYR A 104 -2.24 4.37 -10.88
N ALA A 105 -1.24 3.70 -11.45
CA ALA A 105 0.00 3.38 -10.75
C ALA A 105 0.74 4.67 -10.37
N LYS A 106 1.30 4.69 -9.15
CA LYS A 106 2.09 5.82 -8.67
C LYS A 106 3.57 5.56 -8.96
N SER A 107 4.19 6.50 -9.68
CA SER A 107 5.63 6.61 -9.89
C SER A 107 6.38 7.01 -8.61
#